data_AF-U6M095-F1
#
_entry.id   AF-U6M095-F1
#
_cell.length_a   1.000
_cell.length_b   1.000
_cell.length_c   1.000
_cell.angle_alpha   90.00
_cell.angle_beta   90.00
_cell.angle_gamma   90.00
#
_symmetry.space_group_name_H-M   'P 1'
#
loop_
_entity.id
_entity.type
_entity.pdbx_description
1 polymer ?
#
loop_
_entity_poly.entity_id
_entity_poly.type
_entity_poly.pdbx_seq_one_letter_code
_entity_poly.pdbx_strand_id
1 'polypeptide(L)'
;MSLAERLCGYASARVPASVKTQQALRAMDTLGTIFLVLDALYCAAKVLRVGQIKQLWWPLIIRHIEGAKFVPKEIRAKTVKRVRNFDVAETLNLALESYKRGVRPSPLLVIGLKEELFCGAASSKFKEDQWNQWREDVIEWRRSIQAGVEEKK
;
A
#
# COMPACT_ATOMS: atom_id res chain seq x y z
N MET A 1 -8.61 -18.28 16.03
CA MET A 1 -8.78 -16.93 15.46
C MET A 1 -7.84 -16.81 14.26
N SER A 2 -8.37 -16.62 13.06
CA SER A 2 -7.60 -16.62 11.81
C SER A 2 -6.73 -15.36 11.66
N LEU A 3 -5.65 -15.42 10.86
CA LEU A 3 -4.82 -14.24 10.58
C LEU A 3 -5.61 -13.09 9.94
N ALA A 4 -6.62 -13.41 9.13
CA ALA A 4 -7.53 -12.44 8.53
C ALA A 4 -8.38 -11.72 9.58
N GLU A 5 -8.91 -12.42 10.58
CA GLU A 5 -9.65 -11.80 11.69
C GLU A 5 -8.77 -10.86 12.51
N ARG A 6 -7.52 -11.26 12.81
CA ARG A 6 -6.55 -10.41 13.50
C ARG A 6 -6.23 -9.16 12.69
N LEU A 7 -6.09 -9.29 11.37
CA LEU A 7 -5.83 -8.17 10.48
C LEU A 7 -7.04 -7.22 10.39
N CYS A 8 -8.27 -7.75 10.33
CA CYS A 8 -9.49 -6.95 10.41
C CYS A 8 -9.56 -6.18 11.75
N GLY A 9 -9.28 -6.85 12.87
CA GLY A 9 -9.26 -6.21 14.20
C GLY A 9 -8.20 -5.11 14.27
N TYR A 10 -7.01 -5.35 13.73
CA TYR A 10 -5.96 -4.33 13.63
C TYR A 10 -6.41 -3.15 12.74
N ALA A 11 -7.03 -3.43 11.59
CA ALA A 11 -7.48 -2.40 10.66
C ALA A 11 -8.56 -1.50 11.25
N SER A 12 -9.50 -2.07 11.99
CA SER A 12 -10.62 -1.35 12.60
C SER A 12 -10.24 -0.53 13.83
N ALA A 13 -9.12 -0.84 14.50
CA ALA A 13 -8.79 -0.24 15.80
C ALA A 13 -7.41 0.43 15.88
N ARG A 14 -6.44 0.02 15.05
CA ARG A 14 -5.01 0.35 15.25
C ARG A 14 -4.28 0.85 14.02
N VAL A 15 -4.87 0.75 12.83
CA VAL A 15 -4.32 1.42 11.65
C VAL A 15 -4.33 2.94 11.89
N PRO A 16 -3.29 3.68 11.46
CA PRO A 16 -3.26 5.13 11.60
C PRO A 16 -4.54 5.77 11.02
N ALA A 17 -5.34 6.39 11.88
CA ALA A 17 -6.69 6.88 11.53
C ALA A 17 -6.66 8.20 10.75
N SER A 18 -5.68 9.04 11.03
CA SER A 18 -5.59 10.35 10.39
C SER A 18 -4.15 10.85 10.33
N VAL A 19 -3.68 11.09 9.11
CA VAL A 19 -2.49 11.88 8.86
C VAL A 19 -2.81 12.78 7.67
N LYS A 20 -2.98 14.07 7.96
CA LYS A 20 -2.86 15.13 6.95
C LYS A 20 -1.43 15.63 7.05
N THR A 21 -0.55 15.13 6.19
CA THR A 21 0.86 15.55 6.20
C THR A 21 1.26 16.07 4.84
N GLN A 22 2.10 17.10 4.86
CA GLN A 22 2.77 17.66 3.69
C GLN A 22 4.14 16.99 3.47
N GLN A 23 4.59 16.16 4.42
CA GLN A 23 5.87 15.47 4.37
C GLN A 23 5.73 14.11 3.70
N ALA A 24 6.27 13.99 2.48
CA ALA A 24 6.20 12.78 1.67
C ALA A 24 6.65 11.52 2.42
N LEU A 25 7.74 11.56 3.19
CA LEU A 25 8.22 10.39 3.95
C LEU A 25 7.20 9.90 4.99
N ARG A 26 6.65 10.81 5.80
CA ARG A 26 5.61 10.45 6.79
C ARG A 26 4.33 9.98 6.12
N ALA A 27 4.00 10.56 4.97
CA ALA A 27 2.87 10.12 4.15
C ALA A 27 3.10 8.69 3.66
N MET A 28 4.29 8.37 3.12
CA MET A 28 4.64 7.03 2.68
C MET A 28 4.54 6.00 3.81
N ASP A 29 5.05 6.31 5.01
CA ASP A 29 4.94 5.39 6.16
C ASP A 29 3.49 5.07 6.50
N THR A 30 2.67 6.12 6.59
CA THR A 30 1.27 6.02 7.02
C THR A 30 0.41 5.39 5.93
N LEU A 31 0.40 6.01 4.75
CA LEU A 31 -0.40 5.60 3.62
C LEU A 31 0.05 4.24 3.08
N GLY A 32 1.36 3.95 3.10
CA GLY A 32 1.89 2.64 2.75
C GLY A 32 1.40 1.55 3.70
N THR A 33 1.35 1.82 5.01
CA THR A 33 0.80 0.85 5.98
C THR A 33 -0.68 0.60 5.71
N ILE A 34 -1.47 1.66 5.54
CA ILE A 34 -2.90 1.55 5.23
C ILE A 34 -3.10 0.76 3.94
N PHE A 35 -2.32 1.08 2.90
CA PHE A 35 -2.37 0.43 1.60
C PHE A 35 -2.12 -1.08 1.69
N LEU A 36 -1.05 -1.50 2.39
CA LEU A 36 -0.74 -2.92 2.57
C LEU A 36 -1.86 -3.67 3.31
N VAL A 37 -2.42 -3.06 4.35
CA VAL A 37 -3.53 -3.65 5.12
C VAL A 37 -4.78 -3.79 4.25
N LEU A 38 -5.16 -2.73 3.52
CA LEU A 38 -6.35 -2.77 2.64
C LEU A 38 -6.18 -3.77 1.49
N ASP A 39 -5.01 -3.84 0.86
CA ASP A 39 -4.75 -4.81 -0.21
C ASP A 39 -4.83 -6.25 0.31
N ALA A 40 -4.21 -6.53 1.46
CA ALA A 40 -4.26 -7.84 2.09
C ALA A 40 -5.70 -8.25 2.45
N LEU A 41 -6.48 -7.34 3.06
CA LEU A 41 -7.89 -7.58 3.39
C LEU A 41 -8.76 -7.77 2.15
N TYR A 42 -8.53 -6.99 1.10
CA TYR A 42 -9.25 -7.14 -0.16
C TYR A 42 -8.97 -8.50 -0.80
N CYS A 43 -7.69 -8.91 -0.85
CA CYS A 43 -7.27 -10.22 -1.36
C CYS A 43 -7.86 -11.36 -0.52
N ALA A 44 -7.79 -11.27 0.82
CA ALA A 44 -8.37 -12.25 1.71
C ALA A 44 -9.89 -12.40 1.50
N ALA A 45 -10.62 -11.28 1.39
CA ALA A 45 -12.06 -11.30 1.14
C ALA A 45 -12.42 -11.97 -0.20
N LYS A 46 -11.59 -11.78 -1.24
CA LYS A 46 -11.76 -12.43 -2.55
C LYS A 46 -11.51 -13.93 -2.48
N VAL A 47 -10.41 -14.36 -1.85
CA VAL A 47 -10.02 -15.78 -1.74
C VAL A 47 -11.04 -16.56 -0.89
N LEU A 48 -11.41 -16.00 0.26
CA LEU A 48 -12.36 -16.62 1.18
C LEU A 48 -13.82 -16.55 0.68
N ARG A 49 -14.08 -15.94 -0.49
CA ARG A 49 -15.41 -15.71 -1.09
C ARG A 49 -16.42 -15.04 -0.15
N VAL A 50 -15.94 -14.33 0.87
CA VAL A 50 -16.76 -13.68 1.90
C VAL A 50 -17.28 -12.31 1.44
N GLY A 51 -17.70 -12.22 0.17
CA GLY A 51 -18.17 -10.96 -0.42
C GLY A 51 -19.27 -10.28 0.41
N GLN A 52 -20.14 -11.08 1.04
CA GLN A 52 -21.21 -10.59 1.92
C GLN A 52 -20.67 -10.09 3.27
N ILE A 53 -19.71 -10.79 3.89
CA ILE A 53 -19.14 -10.37 5.18
C ILE A 53 -18.26 -9.12 5.01
N LYS A 54 -17.59 -8.95 3.85
CA LYS A 54 -16.85 -7.72 3.52
C LYS A 54 -17.71 -6.47 3.72
N GLN A 55 -19.00 -6.50 3.37
CA GLN A 55 -19.90 -5.35 3.51
C GLN A 55 -20.11 -4.92 4.97
N LEU A 56 -19.92 -5.82 5.94
CA LEU A 56 -20.11 -5.52 7.36
C LEU A 56 -18.94 -4.75 7.97
N TRP A 57 -17.71 -5.06 7.56
CA TRP A 57 -16.50 -4.48 8.17
C TRP A 57 -15.77 -3.48 7.28
N TRP A 58 -15.92 -3.53 5.95
CA TRP A 58 -15.24 -2.59 5.04
C TRP A 58 -15.62 -1.13 5.33
N PRO A 59 -16.90 -0.74 5.50
CA PRO A 59 -17.25 0.64 5.81
C PRO A 59 -16.66 1.14 7.13
N LEU A 60 -16.55 0.26 8.14
CA LEU A 60 -15.95 0.60 9.44
C LEU A 60 -14.47 0.94 9.29
N ILE A 61 -13.73 0.13 8.53
CA ILE A 61 -12.33 0.39 8.23
C ILE A 61 -12.17 1.67 7.41
N ILE A 62 -12.98 1.86 6.36
CA ILE A 62 -12.90 3.06 5.52
C ILE A 62 -13.17 4.33 6.32
N ARG A 63 -14.18 4.31 7.20
CA ARG A 63 -14.48 5.43 8.11
C ARG A 63 -13.29 5.71 9.04
N HIS A 64 -12.66 4.67 9.57
CA HIS A 64 -11.50 4.82 10.46
C HIS A 64 -10.31 5.49 9.78
N ILE A 65 -10.10 5.25 8.48
CA ILE A 65 -8.97 5.82 7.71
C ILE A 65 -9.34 7.03 6.85
N GLU A 66 -10.58 7.54 6.94
CA GLU A 66 -11.08 8.59 6.05
C GLU A 66 -10.20 9.86 6.10
N GLY A 67 -9.65 10.16 7.28
CA GLY A 67 -8.76 11.28 7.50
C GLY A 67 -7.33 11.09 6.97
N ALA A 68 -6.94 9.88 6.57
CA ALA A 68 -5.63 9.61 6.00
C ALA A 68 -5.57 10.06 4.54
N LYS A 69 -4.84 11.15 4.30
CA LYS A 69 -4.62 11.69 2.96
C LYS A 69 -3.31 12.47 2.87
N PHE A 70 -2.65 12.33 1.73
CA PHE A 70 -1.51 13.20 1.40
C PHE A 70 -2.04 14.48 0.77
N VAL A 71 -1.65 15.63 1.34
CA VAL A 71 -1.98 16.95 0.76
C VAL A 71 -0.66 17.58 0.33
N PRO A 72 -0.35 17.56 -0.97
CA PRO A 72 0.89 18.14 -1.45
C PRO A 72 0.91 19.66 -1.21
N LYS A 73 2.05 20.18 -0.75
CA LYS A 73 2.34 21.62 -0.75
C LYS A 73 3.25 21.92 -1.94
N GLU A 74 3.06 23.08 -2.56
CA GLU A 74 3.89 23.58 -3.67
C GLU A 74 5.37 23.29 -3.45
N ILE A 75 5.95 22.65 -4.44
CA ILE A 75 7.32 22.16 -4.42
C ILE A 75 8.24 23.29 -4.91
N ARG A 76 8.92 23.98 -3.99
CA ARG A 76 10.10 24.78 -4.37
C ARG A 76 11.33 23.85 -4.45
N ALA A 77 12.11 23.99 -5.53
CA ALA A 77 13.39 23.35 -5.84
C ALA A 77 13.75 22.11 -4.98
N LYS A 78 13.44 20.91 -5.49
CA LYS A 78 13.70 19.63 -4.79
C LYS A 78 14.76 18.79 -5.50
N THR A 79 15.53 18.02 -4.72
CA THR A 79 16.42 16.97 -5.22
C THR A 79 15.62 15.81 -5.82
N VAL A 80 16.21 15.05 -6.76
CA VAL A 80 15.57 13.89 -7.44
C VAL A 80 14.91 12.91 -6.45
N LYS A 81 15.60 12.59 -5.35
CA LYS A 81 15.04 11.70 -4.29
C LYS A 81 13.77 12.25 -3.65
N ARG A 82 13.66 13.56 -3.47
CA ARG A 82 12.47 14.19 -2.88
C ARG A 82 11.30 14.25 -3.87
N VAL A 83 11.59 14.28 -5.17
CA VAL A 83 10.58 14.15 -6.24
C VAL A 83 10.01 12.73 -6.22
N ARG A 84 10.85 11.70 -6.28
CA ARG A 84 10.39 10.30 -6.24
C ARG A 84 9.53 9.98 -5.02
N ASN A 85 9.94 10.38 -3.81
CA ASN A 85 9.13 10.15 -2.60
C ASN A 85 7.77 10.85 -2.66
N PHE A 86 7.71 12.01 -3.30
CA PHE A 86 6.47 12.74 -3.50
C PHE A 86 5.55 11.99 -4.46
N ASP A 87 6.08 11.52 -5.60
CA ASP A 87 5.34 10.76 -6.59
C ASP A 87 4.76 9.47 -5.98
N VAL A 88 5.54 8.76 -5.16
CA VAL A 88 5.06 7.57 -4.44
C VAL A 88 3.98 7.92 -3.43
N ALA A 89 4.13 9.01 -2.67
CA ALA A 89 3.11 9.44 -1.70
C ALA A 89 1.78 9.84 -2.39
N GLU A 90 1.86 10.53 -3.53
CA GLU A 90 0.70 10.89 -4.34
C GLU A 90 0.04 9.65 -4.96
N THR A 91 0.83 8.74 -5.51
CA THR A 91 0.35 7.48 -6.08
C THR A 91 -0.32 6.60 -5.03
N LEU A 92 0.23 6.54 -3.80
CA LEU A 92 -0.41 5.86 -2.67
C LEU A 92 -1.76 6.48 -2.33
N ASN A 93 -1.85 7.81 -2.32
CA ASN A 93 -3.10 8.51 -2.06
C ASN A 93 -4.16 8.13 -3.10
N LEU A 94 -3.82 8.14 -4.40
CA LEU A 94 -4.72 7.72 -5.48
C LEU A 94 -5.16 6.25 -5.37
N ALA A 95 -4.25 5.35 -5.02
CA ALA A 95 -4.57 3.94 -4.80
C ALA A 95 -5.54 3.77 -3.62
N LEU A 96 -5.33 4.48 -2.52
CA LEU A 96 -6.22 4.47 -1.36
C LEU A 96 -7.62 4.98 -1.69
N GLU A 97 -7.75 6.04 -2.50
CA GLU A 97 -9.06 6.50 -2.95
C GLU A 97 -9.83 5.42 -3.73
N SER A 98 -9.13 4.55 -4.46
CA SER A 98 -9.77 3.40 -5.12
C SER A 98 -10.29 2.38 -4.11
N TYR A 99 -9.47 2.02 -3.11
CA TYR A 99 -9.91 1.10 -2.04
C TYR A 99 -11.05 1.70 -1.21
N LYS A 100 -11.06 3.01 -0.94
CA LYS A 100 -12.18 3.69 -0.26
C LYS A 100 -13.50 3.53 -1.01
N ARG A 101 -13.47 3.53 -2.35
CA ARG A 101 -14.63 3.19 -3.21
C ARG A 101 -14.95 1.69 -3.27
N GLY A 102 -14.21 0.86 -2.53
CA GLY A 102 -14.40 -0.59 -2.49
C GLY A 102 -13.81 -1.34 -3.68
N VAL A 103 -13.01 -0.67 -4.52
CA VAL A 103 -12.41 -1.22 -5.74
C VAL A 103 -10.90 -1.35 -5.57
N ARG A 104 -10.34 -2.48 -5.99
CA ARG A 104 -8.89 -2.66 -6.00
C ARG A 104 -8.28 -1.94 -7.21
N PRO A 105 -7.18 -1.17 -7.04
CA PRO A 105 -6.43 -0.61 -8.17
C PRO A 105 -5.91 -1.71 -9.11
N SER A 106 -5.40 -1.30 -10.29
CA SER A 106 -4.86 -2.26 -11.25
C SER A 106 -3.72 -3.08 -10.63
N PRO A 107 -3.55 -4.37 -10.99
CA PRO A 107 -2.50 -5.20 -10.44
C PRO A 107 -1.10 -4.60 -10.61
N LEU A 108 -0.82 -4.01 -11.78
CA LEU A 108 0.46 -3.34 -12.07
C LEU A 108 0.74 -2.18 -11.11
N LEU A 109 -0.28 -1.37 -10.82
CA LEU A 109 -0.15 -0.26 -9.88
C LEU A 109 0.11 -0.77 -8.45
N VAL A 110 -0.60 -1.83 -8.03
CA VAL A 110 -0.40 -2.41 -6.70
C VAL A 110 1.01 -3.01 -6.55
N ILE A 111 1.48 -3.73 -7.57
CA ILE A 111 2.82 -4.31 -7.57
C ILE A 111 3.87 -3.19 -7.54
N GLY A 112 3.77 -2.21 -8.45
CA GLY A 112 4.72 -1.09 -8.50
C GLY A 112 4.78 -0.31 -7.18
N LEU A 113 3.63 -0.07 -6.53
CA LEU A 113 3.61 0.56 -5.21
C LEU A 113 4.28 -0.29 -4.12
N LYS A 114 4.09 -1.62 -4.12
CA LYS A 114 4.78 -2.50 -3.17
C LYS A 114 6.29 -2.50 -3.41
N GLU A 115 6.73 -2.60 -4.66
CA GLU A 115 8.15 -2.50 -5.01
C GLU A 115 8.74 -1.15 -4.57
N GLU A 116 8.04 -0.05 -4.83
CA GLU A 116 8.48 1.27 -4.40
C GLU A 116 8.53 1.37 -2.87
N LEU A 117 7.56 0.82 -2.13
CA LEU A 117 7.59 0.83 -0.66
C LEU A 117 8.76 0.02 -0.09
N PHE A 118 9.01 -1.19 -0.59
CA PHE A 118 9.99 -2.12 0.02
C PHE A 118 11.41 -1.97 -0.52
N CYS A 119 11.55 -1.59 -1.78
CA CYS A 119 12.83 -1.54 -2.51
C CYS A 119 13.23 -0.12 -2.91
N GLY A 120 12.26 0.76 -3.20
CA GLY A 120 12.52 2.11 -3.73
C GLY A 120 12.54 3.24 -2.69
N ALA A 121 11.78 3.09 -1.61
CA ALA A 121 11.42 4.18 -0.72
C ALA A 121 12.57 4.59 0.20
N ALA A 122 12.66 5.90 0.44
CA ALA A 122 13.52 6.43 1.50
C ALA A 122 12.90 6.33 2.91
N SER A 123 11.67 5.84 3.03
CA SER A 123 11.03 5.51 4.31
C SER A 123 11.93 4.59 5.14
N SER A 124 12.10 4.89 6.42
CA SER A 124 12.83 4.02 7.35
C SER A 124 12.00 2.79 7.72
N LYS A 125 10.67 2.90 7.76
CA LYS A 125 9.77 1.85 8.22
C LYS A 125 9.82 0.59 7.36
N PHE A 126 9.81 0.76 6.04
CA PHE A 126 9.80 -0.38 5.12
C PHE A 126 11.21 -0.95 4.86
N LYS A 127 12.26 -0.35 5.45
CA LYS A 127 13.62 -0.87 5.42
C LYS A 127 13.93 -1.87 6.51
N GLU A 128 13.09 -1.97 7.53
CA GLU A 128 13.25 -2.93 8.61
C GLU A 128 13.27 -4.39 8.10
N ASP A 129 13.98 -5.26 8.84
CA ASP A 129 14.25 -6.64 8.42
C ASP A 129 12.99 -7.50 8.26
N GLN A 130 11.90 -7.14 8.95
CA GLN A 130 10.60 -7.82 8.80
C GLN A 130 10.07 -7.78 7.36
N TRP A 131 10.57 -6.89 6.52
CA TRP A 131 10.19 -6.77 5.10
C TRP A 131 11.18 -7.44 4.14
N ASN A 132 12.22 -8.12 4.64
CA ASN A 132 13.23 -8.78 3.77
C ASN A 132 12.60 -9.84 2.86
N GLN A 133 11.67 -10.64 3.37
CA GLN A 133 10.96 -11.64 2.55
C GLN A 133 10.24 -11.00 1.36
N TRP A 134 9.60 -9.84 1.54
CA TRP A 134 8.95 -9.13 0.44
C TRP A 134 9.95 -8.60 -0.59
N ARG A 135 11.17 -8.23 -0.17
CA ARG A 135 12.23 -7.82 -1.11
C ARG A 135 12.74 -9.00 -1.92
N GLU A 136 12.90 -10.16 -1.28
CA GLU A 136 13.28 -11.41 -1.94
C GLU A 136 12.23 -11.83 -2.97
N ASP A 137 10.95 -11.80 -2.60
CA ASP A 137 9.83 -12.07 -3.50
C ASP A 137 9.85 -11.16 -4.74
N VAL A 138 10.15 -9.86 -4.56
CA VAL A 138 10.27 -8.90 -5.66
C VAL A 138 11.44 -9.26 -6.59
N ILE A 139 12.58 -9.69 -6.03
CA ILE A 139 13.74 -10.11 -6.83
C ILE A 139 13.40 -11.37 -7.63
N GLU A 140 12.75 -12.35 -7.01
CA GLU A 140 12.31 -13.58 -7.68
C GLU A 140 11.30 -13.29 -8.79
N TRP A 141 10.30 -12.46 -8.48
CA TRP A 141 9.29 -12.04 -9.46
C TRP A 141 9.93 -11.37 -10.67
N ARG A 142 10.82 -10.38 -10.47
CA ARG A 142 11.54 -9.72 -11.57
C ARG A 142 12.34 -10.71 -12.42
N ARG A 143 13.01 -11.67 -11.78
CA ARG A 143 13.74 -12.74 -12.49
C ARG A 143 12.82 -13.59 -13.36
N SER A 144 11.66 -14.00 -12.83
CA SER A 144 10.68 -14.80 -13.59
C SER A 144 10.10 -14.06 -14.81
N ILE A 145 9.84 -12.76 -14.67
CA ILE A 145 9.38 -11.93 -15.79
C ILE A 145 10.45 -11.81 -16.87
N GLN A 146 11.71 -11.63 -16.48
CA GLN A 146 12.82 -11.51 -17.42
C GLN A 146 13.07 -12.82 -18.19
N ALA A 147 13.04 -13.96 -17.50
CA ALA A 147 13.17 -15.28 -18.12
C ALA A 147 12.04 -15.56 -19.14
N GLY A 148 10.79 -15.21 -18.81
CA GLY A 148 9.65 -15.41 -19.73
C GLY A 148 9.62 -14.48 -20.95
N VAL A 149 10.41 -13.40 -20.95
CA VAL A 149 10.60 -12.53 -22.11
C VAL A 149 11.69 -13.08 -23.04
N GLU A 150 12.73 -13.71 -22.48
CA GLU A 150 13.82 -14.34 -23.24
C GLU A 150 13.37 -15.64 -23.93
N GLU A 151 12.48 -16.43 -23.32
CA GLU A 151 11.90 -17.63 -23.93
C GLU A 151 10.91 -17.36 -25.08
N LYS A 152 10.43 -16.11 -25.22
CA LYS A 152 9.51 -15.69 -26.28
C LYS A 152 10.18 -14.99 -27.46
N LYS A 153 11.51 -14.96 -27.47
CA LYS A 153 12.33 -14.34 -28.51
C LYS A 153 13.03 -15.40 -29.35
#